data_AF-A0A927NDZ3-F1
#
_entry.id   AF-A0A927NDZ3-F1
#
_cell.length_a   1.000
_cell.length_b   1.000
_cell.length_c   1.000
_cell.angle_alpha   90.00
_cell.angle_beta   90.00
_cell.angle_gamma   90.00
#
_symmetry.space_group_name_H-M   'P 1'
#
loop_
_entity.id
_entity.type
_entity.pdbx_description
1 polymer ?
#
loop_
_entity_poly.entity_id
_entity_poly.type
_entity_poly.pdbx_seq_one_letter_code
_entity_poly.pdbx_strand_id
1 'polypeptide(L)' 'MTHHRAGEIVQPLRLPEGPEIHAAWAATIRGEATNESPPAAGIAVAELSEAIYESARQGQTVRVGGR' A
#
# COMPACT_ATOMS: atom_id res chain seq x y z
N MET A 1 -6.80 17.27 5.06
CA MET A 1 -6.04 17.66 3.85
C MET A 1 -7.01 17.74 2.69
N THR A 2 -7.08 18.86 1.97
CA THR A 2 -8.03 19.06 0.87
C THR A 2 -7.35 18.72 -0.45
N HIS A 3 -7.92 17.80 -1.23
CA HIS A 3 -7.37 17.36 -2.52
C HIS A 3 -8.22 17.91 -3.66
N HIS A 4 -7.56 18.42 -4.71
CA HIS A 4 -8.22 19.05 -5.86
C HIS A 4 -7.89 18.31 -7.16
N ARG A 5 -8.89 18.11 -8.02
CA ARG A 5 -8.71 17.63 -9.41
C ARG A 5 -9.60 18.46 -10.33
N ALA A 6 -9.00 19.07 -11.34
CA ALA A 6 -9.72 19.89 -12.33
C ALA A 6 -10.64 20.98 -11.73
N GLY A 7 -10.26 21.55 -10.59
CA GLY A 7 -11.05 22.56 -9.88
C GLY A 7 -12.12 22.02 -8.94
N GLU A 8 -12.35 20.70 -8.92
CA GLU A 8 -13.29 20.05 -8.00
C GLU A 8 -12.58 19.54 -6.74
N ILE A 9 -13.25 19.66 -5.59
CA ILE A 9 -12.81 19.03 -4.34
C ILE A 9 -13.09 17.54 -4.48
N VAL A 10 -12.03 16.76 -4.60
CA VAL A 10 -12.13 15.31 -4.52
C VAL A 10 -11.96 14.93 -3.06
N GLN A 11 -13.04 14.45 -2.42
CA GLN A 11 -12.88 13.83 -1.11
C GLN A 11 -11.96 12.62 -1.29
N PRO A 12 -10.89 12.49 -0.48
CA PRO A 12 -10.16 11.22 -0.42
C PRO A 12 -11.17 10.10 -0.14
N LEU A 13 -10.90 8.92 -0.70
CA LEU A 13 -11.72 7.73 -0.46
C LEU A 13 -12.04 7.66 1.04
N ARG A 14 -13.33 7.53 1.38
CA ARG A 14 -13.79 7.38 2.78
C ARG A 14 -13.41 5.98 3.26
N LEU A 15 -12.11 5.76 3.42
CA LEU A 15 -11.56 4.56 4.02
C LEU A 15 -11.73 4.69 5.53
N PRO A 16 -11.97 3.58 6.24
CA PRO A 16 -11.89 3.57 7.69
C PRO A 16 -10.52 4.09 8.14
N GLU A 17 -10.49 4.74 9.30
CA GLU A 17 -9.23 5.16 9.90
C GLU A 17 -8.40 3.91 10.22
N GLY A 18 -7.17 3.89 9.71
CA GLY A 18 -6.24 2.78 9.96
C GLY A 18 -5.81 2.78 11.43
N PRO A 19 -5.37 1.61 11.96
CA PRO A 19 -4.82 1.57 13.31
C PRO A 19 -3.55 2.42 13.40
N GLU A 20 -3.36 3.09 14.54
CA GLU A 20 -2.11 3.78 14.84
C GLU A 20 -0.93 2.81 14.67
N ILE A 21 0.07 3.19 13.86
CA ILE A 21 1.16 2.29 13.41
C ILE A 21 1.83 1.62 14.60
N HIS A 22 2.10 2.39 15.66
CA HIS A 22 2.75 1.90 16.86
C HIS A 22 1.87 0.95 17.68
N ALA A 23 0.55 1.16 17.69
CA ALA A 23 -0.40 0.31 18.39
C ALA A 23 -0.56 -1.04 17.67
N ALA A 24 -0.72 -1.03 16.34
CA ALA A 24 -0.77 -2.24 15.53
C ALA A 24 0.50 -3.09 15.69
N TRP A 25 1.67 -2.43 15.62
CA TRP A 25 2.95 -3.09 15.79
C TRP A 25 3.11 -3.72 17.18
N ALA A 26 2.77 -2.98 18.24
CA ALA A 26 2.84 -3.47 19.61
C ALA A 26 1.89 -4.66 19.87
N ALA A 27 0.65 -4.59 19.36
CA ALA A 27 -0.33 -5.67 19.49
C ALA A 27 0.16 -6.96 18.82
N THR A 28 0.81 -6.87 17.66
CA THR A 28 1.40 -8.03 17.00
C THR A 28 2.57 -8.63 17.77
N ILE A 29 3.47 -7.81 18.31
CA ILE A 29 4.59 -8.30 19.12
C ILE A 29 4.09 -9.06 20.35
N ARG A 30 2.98 -8.60 20.95
CA ARG A 30 2.36 -9.25 22.12
C ARG A 30 1.51 -10.48 21.76
N GLY A 31 1.28 -10.75 20.47
CA GLY A 31 0.41 -11.84 20.02
C GLY A 31 -1.09 -11.55 20.19
N GLU A 32 -1.47 -10.29 20.38
CA GLU A 32 -2.85 -9.86 20.63
C GLU A 32 -3.64 -9.64 19.32
N ALA A 33 -2.95 -9.31 18.23
CA ALA A 33 -3.56 -9.07 16.93
C ALA A 33 -2.61 -9.40 15.77
N THR A 34 -3.18 -9.81 14.64
CA THR A 34 -2.43 -9.96 13.38
C THR A 34 -2.03 -8.59 12.84
N ASN A 35 -0.77 -8.44 12.42
CA ASN A 35 -0.34 -7.24 11.71
C ASN A 35 -0.97 -7.24 10.31
N GLU A 36 -1.85 -6.28 10.04
CA GLU A 36 -2.48 -6.08 8.72
C GLU A 36 -1.47 -5.68 7.63
N SER A 37 -0.29 -5.19 8.03
CA SER A 37 0.82 -4.84 7.16
C SER A 37 2.08 -5.64 7.52
N PRO A 38 2.10 -6.97 7.31
CA PRO A 38 3.26 -7.80 7.61
C PRO A 38 4.43 -7.45 6.67
N PRO A 39 5.69 -7.80 7.02
CA PRO A 39 6.84 -7.51 6.16
C PRO A 39 6.69 -7.98 4.71
N ALA A 40 6.06 -9.14 4.49
CA ALA A 40 5.78 -9.66 3.15
C ALA A 40 4.89 -8.74 2.31
N ALA A 41 3.96 -8.00 2.92
CA ALA A 41 3.14 -7.02 2.21
C ALA A 41 3.97 -5.84 1.73
N GLY A 42 4.93 -5.37 2.54
CA GLY A 42 5.88 -4.33 2.14
C GLY A 42 6.74 -4.76 0.95
N ILE A 43 7.21 -6.01 0.95
CA ILE A 43 7.94 -6.60 -0.18
C ILE A 43 7.07 -6.62 -1.44
N ALA A 44 5.82 -7.10 -1.34
CA ALA A 44 4.90 -7.15 -2.48
C ALA A 44 4.61 -5.76 -3.07
N VAL A 45 4.50 -4.71 -2.23
CA VAL A 45 4.34 -3.32 -2.69
C VAL A 45 5.58 -2.83 -3.43
N ALA A 46 6.78 -3.17 -2.94
CA ALA A 46 8.02 -2.82 -3.61
C ALA A 46 8.15 -3.50 -4.98
N GLU A 47 7.87 -4.80 -5.05
CA GLU A 47 7.87 -5.59 -6.30
C GLU A 47 6.86 -5.06 -7.32
N LEU A 48 5.64 -4.72 -6.87
CA LEU A 48 4.63 -4.10 -7.72
C LEU A 48 5.11 -2.74 -8.25
N SER A 49 5.72 -1.91 -7.40
CA SER A 49 6.23 -0.61 -7.79
C SER A 49 7.30 -0.74 -8.88
N GLU A 50 8.24 -1.67 -8.71
CA GLU A 50 9.25 -1.98 -9.72
C GLU A 50 8.61 -2.41 -11.05
N ALA A 51 7.65 -3.34 -11.01
CA ALA A 51 6.97 -3.81 -12.20
C ALA A 51 6.20 -2.71 -12.95
N ILE A 52 5.63 -1.73 -12.24
CA ILE A 52 4.97 -0.57 -12.85
C ILE A 52 5.99 0.26 -13.66
N TYR A 53 7.15 0.56 -13.07
CA TYR A 53 8.20 1.31 -13.77
C TYR A 53 8.73 0.54 -14.98
N GLU A 54 8.93 -0.77 -14.83
CA GLU A 54 9.39 -1.61 -15.92
C GLU A 54 8.38 -1.71 -17.06
N SER A 55 7.10 -1.89 -16.72
CA SER A 55 6.00 -1.88 -17.69
C SER A 55 5.92 -0.56 -18.45
N ALA A 56 6.03 0.58 -17.75
CA ALA A 56 6.03 1.91 -18.37
C ALA A 56 7.22 2.11 -19.32
N ARG A 57 8.40 1.60 -18.96
CA ARG A 57 9.61 1.67 -19.79
C ARG A 57 9.50 0.83 -21.06
N GLN A 58 8.89 -0.35 -20.97
CA GLN A 58 8.81 -1.31 -22.08
C GLN A 58 7.54 -1.17 -22.93
N GLY A 59 6.49 -0.53 -22.41
CA GLY A 59 5.17 -0.50 -23.04
C GLY A 59 4.48 -1.86 -23.08
N GLN A 60 4.80 -2.76 -22.14
CA GLN A 60 4.32 -4.14 -22.10
C GLN A 60 3.83 -4.52 -20.71
N THR A 61 2.94 -5.52 -20.64
CA THR A 61 2.49 -6.10 -19.36
C THR A 61 3.65 -6.86 -18.71
N VAL A 62 3.96 -6.53 -17.46
CA VAL A 62 4.97 -7.23 -16.64
C VAL A 62 4.26 -8.07 -15.58
N ARG A 63 4.71 -9.31 -15.39
CA ARG A 63 4.18 -10.20 -14.35
C ARG A 63 4.80 -9.84 -13.00
N VAL A 64 3.96 -9.63 -12.00
CA VAL A 64 4.37 -9.40 -10.60
C VAL A 64 4.34 -10.74 -9.86
N GLY A 65 5.36 -11.04 -9.06
CA GLY A 65 5.37 -12.23 -8.19
C GLY A 65 5.64 -13.56 -8.91
N GLY A 66 6.81 -13.70 -9.54
CA GLY A 66 7.27 -14.96 -10.11
C GLY A 66 8.58 -15.45 -9.47
N ARG A 67 8.47 -16.16 -8.35
CA ARG A 67 9.44 -17.20 -7.94
C ARG A 67 8.68 -18.48 -7.69
#